data_AF-A0A6J2XYX1-F1
#
_entry.id   AF-A0A6J2XYX1-F1
#
_cell.length_a   1.000
_cell.length_b   1.000
_cell.length_c   1.000
_cell.angle_alpha   90.00
_cell.angle_beta   90.00
_cell.angle_gamma   90.00
#
_symmetry.space_group_name_H-M   'P 1'
#
loop_
_entity.id
_entity.type
_entity.pdbx_description
1 polymer ?
#
loop_
_entity_poly.entity_id
_entity_poly.type
_entity_poly.pdbx_seq_one_letter_code
_entity_poly.pdbx_strand_id
1 'polypeptide(L)'
;MIFSRYQRLFVKIYLNFDMSTKSKVLKLYKSLLRESEKFASYNFRLYAIDRVKYGFRENKNVNDTEILRNKIAEAHKNLEIIKRQTLISQMYKTEKLVIENIAHK
;
A
#
# COMPACT_ATOMS: atom_id res chain seq x y z
N MET A 1 2.54 21.18 3.84
CA MET A 1 2.29 20.98 2.39
C MET A 1 3.32 20.04 1.74
N ILE A 2 3.54 18.83 2.30
CA ILE A 2 4.61 17.89 1.86
C ILE A 2 4.06 16.58 1.26
N PHE A 3 2.78 16.25 1.48
CA PHE A 3 2.22 14.94 1.09
C PHE A 3 1.86 14.79 -0.40
N SER A 4 1.58 15.88 -1.14
CA SER A 4 1.10 15.81 -2.54
C SER A 4 2.21 15.49 -3.56
N ARG A 5 3.49 15.80 -3.25
CA ARG A 5 4.61 15.57 -4.18
C ARG A 5 5.00 14.09 -4.33
N TYR A 6 4.72 13.25 -3.33
CA TYR A 6 5.11 11.84 -3.36
C TYR A 6 4.29 11.00 -4.35
N GLN A 7 3.01 11.30 -4.58
CA GLN A 7 2.22 10.54 -5.56
C GLN A 7 2.70 10.74 -7.01
N ARG A 8 3.24 11.93 -7.35
CA ARG A 8 3.68 12.24 -8.72
C ARG A 8 5.05 11.66 -9.07
N LEU A 9 5.95 11.49 -8.10
CA LEU A 9 7.27 10.89 -8.32
C LEU A 9 7.24 9.37 -8.49
N PHE A 10 6.20 8.68 -8.03
CA PHE A 10 6.11 7.21 -8.15
C PHE A 10 5.70 6.69 -9.53
N VAL A 11 4.99 7.49 -10.33
CA VAL A 11 4.41 7.03 -11.61
C VAL A 11 5.45 7.01 -12.75
N LYS A 12 6.55 7.76 -12.62
CA LYS A 12 7.49 8.05 -13.72
C LYS A 12 8.58 7.01 -13.99
N ILE A 13 8.65 5.89 -13.26
CA ILE A 13 9.83 4.99 -13.28
C ILE A 13 9.57 3.57 -13.82
N TYR A 14 8.32 3.20 -14.09
CA TYR A 14 8.03 1.97 -14.85
C TYR A 14 8.27 2.25 -16.34
N LEU A 15 9.53 2.21 -16.78
CA LEU A 15 10.00 2.60 -18.12
C LEU A 15 10.38 1.43 -19.04
N ASN A 16 10.38 0.17 -18.57
CA ASN A 16 10.87 -0.99 -19.36
C ASN A 16 9.87 -2.16 -19.50
N PHE A 17 8.59 -1.98 -19.16
CA PHE A 17 7.60 -3.08 -19.16
C PHE A 17 6.34 -2.74 -19.94
N ASP A 18 5.68 -3.77 -20.49
CA ASP A 18 4.43 -3.64 -21.24
C ASP A 18 3.37 -2.82 -20.47
N MET A 19 2.67 -1.95 -21.20
CA MET A 19 1.66 -1.02 -20.68
C MET A 19 0.53 -1.73 -19.93
N SER A 20 0.18 -2.96 -20.34
CA SER A 20 -0.81 -3.80 -19.64
C SER A 20 -0.34 -4.17 -18.23
N THR A 21 0.90 -4.61 -18.09
CA THR A 21 1.51 -5.01 -16.81
C THR A 21 1.63 -3.81 -15.87
N LYS A 22 2.05 -2.66 -16.38
CA LYS A 22 2.12 -1.41 -15.61
C LYS A 22 0.77 -1.01 -15.00
N SER A 23 -0.30 -1.10 -15.79
CA SER A 23 -1.66 -0.81 -15.32
C SER A 23 -2.11 -1.76 -14.21
N LYS A 24 -1.81 -3.07 -14.35
CA LYS A 24 -2.11 -4.08 -13.34
C LYS A 24 -1.37 -3.81 -12.02
N VAL A 25 -0.08 -3.51 -12.07
CA VAL A 25 0.74 -3.19 -10.88
C VAL A 25 0.22 -1.94 -10.17
N LEU A 26 -0.12 -0.88 -10.92
CA LEU A 26 -0.67 0.34 -10.33
C LEU A 26 -2.05 0.14 -9.72
N LYS A 27 -2.91 -0.70 -10.33
CA LYS A 27 -4.19 -1.09 -9.74
C LYS A 27 -3.98 -1.84 -8.43
N LEU A 28 -3.06 -2.80 -8.40
CA LEU A 28 -2.71 -3.56 -7.20
C LEU A 28 -2.19 -2.65 -6.08
N TYR A 29 -1.29 -1.72 -6.39
CA TYR A 29 -0.78 -0.73 -5.44
C TYR A 29 -1.91 0.10 -4.81
N LYS A 30 -2.82 0.62 -5.64
CA LYS A 30 -3.97 1.39 -5.17
C LYS A 30 -4.90 0.55 -4.30
N SER A 31 -5.14 -0.72 -4.66
CA SER A 31 -5.94 -1.63 -3.85
C SER A 31 -5.31 -1.88 -2.48
N LEU A 32 -3.99 -2.13 -2.43
CA LEU A 32 -3.27 -2.32 -1.16
C LEU A 32 -3.38 -1.10 -0.25
N LEU A 33 -3.20 0.11 -0.79
CA LEU A 33 -3.36 1.34 -0.01
C LEU A 33 -4.79 1.51 0.52
N ARG A 34 -5.79 1.32 -0.35
CA ARG A 34 -7.21 1.45 0.03
C ARG A 34 -7.61 0.46 1.12
N GLU A 35 -7.16 -0.79 1.05
CA GLU A 35 -7.46 -1.77 2.10
C GLU A 35 -6.69 -1.49 3.40
N SER A 36 -5.47 -0.94 3.30
CA SER A 36 -4.68 -0.52 4.46
C SER A 36 -5.30 0.67 5.20
N GLU A 37 -5.93 1.60 4.48
CA GLU A 37 -6.62 2.76 5.08
C GLU A 37 -7.83 2.36 5.96
N LYS A 38 -8.40 1.18 5.72
CA LYS A 38 -9.59 0.69 6.44
C LYS A 38 -9.28 0.13 7.83
N PHE A 39 -8.02 -0.05 8.20
CA PHE A 39 -7.63 -0.51 9.54
C PHE A 39 -8.19 0.46 10.60
N ALA A 40 -8.84 -0.08 11.63
CA ALA A 40 -9.43 0.75 12.68
C ALA A 40 -8.34 1.39 13.56
N SER A 41 -7.32 0.59 13.94
CA SER A 41 -6.18 1.07 14.73
C SER A 41 -5.27 1.99 13.91
N TYR A 42 -4.96 3.15 14.48
CA TYR A 42 -4.04 4.13 13.88
C TYR A 42 -2.67 3.55 13.53
N ASN A 43 -2.08 2.82 14.47
CA ASN A 43 -0.73 2.28 14.31
C ASN A 43 -0.67 1.27 13.15
N PHE A 44 -1.65 0.37 13.07
CA PHE A 44 -1.71 -0.61 11.99
C PHE A 44 -2.01 0.03 10.64
N ARG A 45 -2.90 1.03 10.60
CA ARG A 45 -3.21 1.79 9.39
C ARG A 45 -1.96 2.48 8.83
N LEU A 46 -1.23 3.23 9.67
CA LEU A 46 -0.01 3.91 9.25
C LEU A 46 1.08 2.94 8.82
N TYR A 47 1.35 1.93 9.64
CA TYR A 47 2.38 0.93 9.32
C TYR A 47 2.09 0.23 8.00
N ALA A 48 0.85 -0.23 7.78
CA ALA A 48 0.47 -0.91 6.54
C ALA A 48 0.64 0.01 5.31
N ILE A 49 0.20 1.27 5.39
CA ILE A 49 0.36 2.24 4.32
C ILE A 49 1.84 2.47 4.00
N ASP A 50 2.67 2.69 5.01
CA ASP A 50 4.10 2.97 4.81
C ASP A 50 4.86 1.73 4.36
N ARG A 51 4.50 0.54 4.85
CA ARG A 51 5.07 -0.73 4.39
C ARG A 51 4.75 -1.01 2.93
N VAL A 52 3.51 -0.76 2.49
CA VAL A 52 3.11 -0.87 1.08
C VAL A 52 3.89 0.13 0.23
N LYS A 53 3.97 1.40 0.64
CA LYS A 53 4.79 2.38 -0.09
C LYS A 53 6.25 1.96 -0.19
N TYR A 54 6.83 1.53 0.93
CA TYR A 54 8.22 1.13 1.01
C TYR A 54 8.51 -0.07 0.09
N GLY A 55 7.72 -1.14 0.16
CA GLY A 55 7.89 -2.31 -0.69
C GLY A 55 7.83 -2.00 -2.19
N PHE A 56 6.92 -1.11 -2.62
CA PHE A 56 6.86 -0.67 -4.03
C PHE A 56 8.02 0.25 -4.42
N ARG A 57 8.64 0.98 -3.48
CA ARG A 57 9.85 1.79 -3.75
C ARG A 57 11.07 0.93 -3.93
N GLU A 58 11.25 -0.09 -3.10
CA GLU A 58 12.41 -0.98 -3.17
C GLU A 58 12.43 -1.78 -4.48
N ASN A 59 11.26 -2.23 -4.94
CA ASN A 59 11.15 -3.09 -6.13
C ASN A 59 10.94 -2.29 -7.43
N LYS A 60 11.19 -0.98 -7.40
CA LYS A 60 10.90 -0.04 -8.48
C LYS A 60 11.77 -0.23 -9.74
N ASN A 61 12.99 -0.72 -9.56
CA ASN A 61 13.99 -0.88 -10.63
C ASN A 61 14.26 -2.36 -10.96
N VAL A 62 13.36 -3.27 -10.55
CA VAL A 62 13.49 -4.69 -10.89
C VAL A 62 13.22 -4.85 -12.39
N ASN A 63 14.26 -5.21 -13.14
CA ASN A 63 14.19 -5.42 -14.59
C ASN A 63 13.96 -6.89 -14.97
N ASP A 64 14.16 -7.81 -14.02
CA ASP A 64 13.94 -9.24 -14.22
C ASP A 64 12.44 -9.57 -14.18
N THR A 65 11.97 -10.20 -15.26
CA THR A 65 10.57 -10.54 -15.47
C THR A 65 10.06 -11.60 -14.51
N GLU A 66 10.90 -12.56 -14.11
CA GLU A 66 10.55 -13.64 -13.19
C GLU A 66 10.43 -13.11 -11.76
N ILE A 67 11.39 -12.29 -11.34
CA ILE A 67 11.37 -11.63 -10.03
C ILE A 67 10.15 -10.72 -9.91
N LEU A 68 9.82 -9.96 -10.95
CA LEU A 68 8.64 -9.11 -10.96
C LEU A 68 7.35 -9.95 -10.80
N ARG A 69 7.23 -11.07 -11.52
CA ARG A 69 6.06 -11.96 -11.42
C ARG A 69 5.90 -12.48 -9.99
N ASN A 70 7.00 -12.91 -9.38
CA ASN A 70 7.01 -13.41 -8.00
C ASN A 70 6.61 -12.31 -7.01
N LYS A 71 7.11 -11.09 -7.19
CA LYS A 71 6.73 -9.92 -6.36
C LYS A 71 5.27 -9.52 -6.53
N ILE A 72 4.74 -9.60 -7.74
CA ILE A 72 3.31 -9.35 -7.99
C ILE A 72 2.46 -10.42 -7.30
N ALA A 73 2.83 -11.70 -7.37
CA ALA A 73 2.14 -12.77 -6.67
C ALA A 73 2.17 -12.59 -5.14
N GLU A 74 3.33 -12.22 -4.60
CA GLU A 74 3.50 -11.88 -3.18
C GLU A 74 2.59 -10.72 -2.77
N ALA A 75 2.52 -9.67 -3.59
CA ALA A 75 1.66 -8.51 -3.34
C ALA A 75 0.16 -8.85 -3.35
N HIS A 76 -0.28 -9.77 -4.21
CA HIS A 76 -1.66 -10.29 -4.18
C HIS A 76 -1.94 -11.08 -2.90
N LYS A 77 -1.02 -11.95 -2.48
CA LYS A 77 -1.14 -12.68 -1.20
C LYS A 77 -1.25 -11.70 -0.03
N ASN A 78 -0.43 -10.65 -0.02
CA ASN A 78 -0.46 -9.61 1.00
C ASN A 78 -1.76 -8.81 0.98
N LEU A 79 -2.35 -8.56 -0.19
CA LEU A 79 -3.66 -7.91 -0.30
C LEU A 79 -4.75 -8.73 0.41
N GLU A 80 -4.78 -10.05 0.19
CA GLU A 80 -5.76 -10.92 0.85
C GLU A 80 -5.52 -11.05 2.36
N ILE A 81 -4.27 -10.93 2.82
CA ILE A 81 -3.96 -10.84 4.25
C ILE A 81 -4.49 -9.53 4.81
N ILE A 82 -4.19 -8.39 4.18
CA ILE A 82 -4.63 -7.07 4.64
C ILE A 82 -6.16 -7.03 4.73
N LYS A 83 -6.88 -7.48 3.70
CA LYS A 83 -8.36 -7.54 3.74
C LYS A 83 -8.89 -8.28 4.97
N ARG A 84 -8.35 -9.47 5.27
CA ARG A 84 -8.75 -10.27 6.44
C ARG A 84 -8.42 -9.57 7.74
N GLN A 85 -7.21 -9.02 7.86
CA GLN A 85 -6.76 -8.32 9.05
C GLN A 85 -7.54 -7.03 9.30
N THR A 86 -7.89 -6.30 8.25
CA THR A 86 -8.75 -5.13 8.32
C THR A 86 -10.14 -5.51 8.84
N LEU A 87 -10.73 -6.60 8.34
CA LEU A 87 -12.03 -7.08 8.82
C LEU A 87 -11.98 -7.42 10.31
N ILE A 88 -10.96 -8.17 10.75
CA ILE A 88 -10.75 -8.47 12.19
C ILE A 88 -10.57 -7.18 12.99
N SER A 89 -9.77 -6.23 12.49
CA SER A 89 -9.54 -4.94 13.15
C SER A 89 -10.82 -4.12 13.29
N GLN A 90 -11.78 -4.26 12.38
CA GLN A 90 -13.06 -3.59 12.46
C GLN A 90 -14.01 -4.28 13.46
N MET A 91 -13.97 -5.61 13.55
CA MET A 91 -14.75 -6.38 14.52
C MET A 91 -14.33 -6.09 15.96
N TYR A 92 -13.02 -5.99 16.21
CA TYR A 92 -12.43 -5.76 17.53
C TYR A 92 -11.86 -4.35 17.66
N LYS A 93 -12.66 -3.35 17.27
CA LYS A 93 -12.23 -1.95 17.32
C LYS A 93 -12.14 -1.47 18.78
N THR A 94 -11.04 -0.82 19.12
CA THR A 94 -10.83 -0.16 20.41
C THR A 94 -11.11 1.35 20.32
N GLU A 95 -11.09 2.01 21.48
CA GLU A 95 -11.10 3.47 21.54
C GLU A 95 -9.93 4.08 20.75
N LYS A 96 -10.16 5.28 20.21
CA LYS A 96 -9.13 6.01 19.46
C LYS A 96 -8.04 6.49 20.41
N LEU A 97 -6.81 6.54 19.90
CA LEU A 97 -5.69 7.08 20.66
C LEU A 97 -5.85 8.61 20.83
N VAL A 98 -5.31 9.16 21.92
CA VAL A 98 -5.33 10.61 22.21
C VAL A 98 -4.75 11.42 21.04
N ILE A 99 -3.69 10.91 20.41
CA ILE A 99 -3.03 11.55 19.26
C ILE A 99 -3.94 11.68 18.02
N GLU A 100 -4.97 10.83 17.89
CA GLU A 100 -5.94 10.92 16.79
C GLU A 100 -6.90 12.10 16.98
N ASN A 101 -7.08 12.58 18.22
CA ASN A 101 -7.98 13.68 18.54
C ASN A 101 -7.32 15.06 18.33
N ILE A 102 -6.00 15.14 18.40
CA ILE A 102 -5.24 16.39 18.26
C ILE A 102 -5.19 16.86 16.80
N ALA A 103 -5.24 15.94 15.83
CA ALA A 103 -5.14 16.24 14.41
C ALA A 103 -6.34 16.99 13.80
N HIS A 104 -7.37 17.31 14.59
CA HIS A 104 -8.62 17.93 14.16
C HIS A 104 -8.87 19.35 14.73
N LYS A 105 -7.86 20.00 15.31
CA LYS A 105 -7.89 21.44 15.68
C LYS A 105 -7.00 22.25 14.75
#